data_AF-A0A2V7L6A7-F1
#
_entry.id   AF-A0A2V7L6A7-F1
#
_cell.length_a   1.000
_cell.length_b   1.000
_cell.length_c   1.000
_cell.angle_alpha   90.00
_cell.angle_beta   90.00
_cell.angle_gamma   90.00
#
_symmetry.space_group_name_H-M   'P 1'
#
loop_
_entity.id
_entity.type
_entity.pdbx_description
1 polymer ?
#
loop_
_entity_poly.entity_id
_entity_poly.type
_entity_poly.pdbx_seq_one_letter_code
_entity_poly.pdbx_strand_id
1 'polypeptide(L)'
;MPLISRGIVLAVLALGAASGRALAQAHDPRAEIFVRRGCTECHAITAFHVKATHDVGPDLTLAYGDVVNRYGVSLEAFLYEPRGLMRMMLASHLQLPSVDRDSMILILGALYKVRRAELDSTPPP
;
A
#
# COMPACT_ATOMS: atom_id res chain seq x y z
N MET A 1 -78.80 -6.90 1.05
CA MET A 1 -78.10 -8.22 0.95
C MET A 1 -77.06 -8.10 -0.16
N PRO A 2 -75.85 -8.65 -0.05
CA PRO A 2 -74.72 -8.19 0.76
C PRO A 2 -73.44 -7.86 -0.07
N LEU A 3 -72.49 -7.17 0.58
CA LEU A 3 -71.01 -7.24 0.49
C LEU A 3 -70.35 -7.17 -0.91
N ILE A 4 -69.19 -6.54 -1.11
CA ILE A 4 -67.85 -7.12 -0.85
C ILE A 4 -66.85 -5.96 -1.10
N SER A 5 -66.24 -5.44 -0.03
CA SER A 5 -64.85 -5.68 0.38
C SER A 5 -63.79 -4.91 -0.42
N ARG A 6 -63.26 -3.87 0.22
CA ARG A 6 -62.03 -3.16 -0.13
C ARG A 6 -60.85 -4.13 0.02
N GLY A 7 -60.35 -4.67 -1.09
CA GLY A 7 -59.13 -5.47 -1.14
C GLY A 7 -57.92 -4.59 -1.39
N ILE A 8 -57.15 -4.33 -0.33
CA ILE A 8 -55.78 -3.80 -0.37
C ILE A 8 -54.91 -4.84 -1.07
N VAL A 9 -54.27 -4.51 -2.19
CA VAL A 9 -53.20 -5.34 -2.75
C VAL A 9 -51.85 -4.78 -2.30
N LEU A 10 -51.14 -5.65 -1.60
CA LEU A 10 -49.87 -5.48 -0.94
C LEU A 10 -48.72 -5.20 -1.91
N ALA A 11 -47.74 -4.47 -1.40
CA ALA A 11 -46.49 -4.07 -2.02
C ALA A 11 -45.67 -5.23 -2.61
N VAL A 12 -44.99 -4.95 -3.72
CA VAL A 12 -43.74 -5.64 -4.09
C VAL A 12 -42.66 -4.58 -4.30
N LEU A 13 -42.01 -4.21 -3.18
CA LEU A 13 -40.71 -3.55 -3.19
C LEU A 13 -39.67 -4.62 -3.55
N ALA A 14 -39.32 -4.72 -4.83
CA ALA A 14 -38.13 -5.46 -5.23
C ALA A 14 -36.89 -4.63 -4.87
N LEU A 15 -36.46 -4.72 -3.60
CA LEU A 15 -35.10 -4.37 -3.20
C LEU A 15 -34.14 -5.38 -3.84
N GLY A 16 -33.67 -5.06 -5.04
CA GLY A 16 -32.45 -5.65 -5.57
C GLY A 16 -31.26 -5.13 -4.76
N ALA A 17 -30.98 -5.77 -3.62
CA ALA A 17 -29.73 -5.57 -2.91
C ALA A 17 -28.59 -6.12 -3.78
N ALA A 18 -28.01 -5.26 -4.61
CA ALA A 18 -26.69 -5.48 -5.16
C ALA A 18 -25.73 -5.60 -3.97
N SER A 19 -25.51 -6.84 -3.54
CA SER A 19 -24.52 -7.19 -2.52
C SER A 19 -23.14 -7.03 -3.13
N GLY A 20 -22.75 -5.78 -3.37
CA GLY A 20 -21.37 -5.39 -3.56
C GLY A 20 -20.65 -5.59 -2.24
N ARG A 21 -20.35 -6.84 -1.89
CA ARG A 21 -19.20 -7.12 -1.04
C ARG A 21 -18.01 -6.60 -1.83
N ALA A 22 -17.60 -5.37 -1.55
CA ALA A 22 -16.24 -4.95 -1.79
C ALA A 22 -15.38 -6.08 -1.24
N LEU A 23 -14.67 -6.80 -2.13
CA LEU A 23 -13.61 -7.70 -1.74
C LEU A 23 -12.72 -6.86 -0.82
N ALA A 24 -12.74 -7.16 0.47
CA ALA A 24 -11.78 -6.59 1.39
C ALA A 24 -10.41 -6.89 0.75
N GLN A 25 -9.74 -5.83 0.26
CA GLN A 25 -8.48 -5.95 -0.45
C GLN A 25 -7.56 -6.82 0.40
N ALA A 26 -7.12 -7.95 -0.14
CA ALA A 26 -6.33 -8.90 0.62
C ALA A 26 -5.06 -8.20 1.13
N HIS A 27 -4.85 -8.24 2.44
CA HIS A 27 -3.66 -7.69 3.09
C HIS A 27 -2.45 -8.55 2.70
N ASP A 28 -1.49 -7.96 1.96
CA ASP A 28 -0.24 -8.66 1.65
C ASP A 28 0.61 -8.77 2.93
N PRO A 29 0.96 -9.98 3.41
CA PRO A 29 1.71 -10.15 4.65
C PRO A 29 3.09 -9.49 4.60
N ARG A 30 3.66 -9.28 3.41
CA ARG A 30 4.94 -8.56 3.25
C ARG A 30 4.84 -7.10 3.64
N ALA A 31 3.65 -6.51 3.63
CA ALA A 31 3.43 -5.13 4.05
C ALA A 31 3.52 -4.94 5.58
N GLU A 32 3.31 -6.00 6.36
CA GLU A 32 3.13 -5.90 7.81
C GLU A 32 4.34 -5.27 8.52
N ILE A 33 5.56 -5.56 8.06
CA ILE A 33 6.77 -5.00 8.66
C ILE A 33 6.83 -3.47 8.52
N PHE A 34 6.34 -2.92 7.40
CA PHE A 34 6.32 -1.48 7.18
C PHE A 34 5.26 -0.80 8.04
N VAL A 35 4.11 -1.44 8.20
CA VAL A 35 3.03 -0.97 9.08
C VAL A 35 3.50 -0.97 10.54
N ARG A 36 4.00 -2.13 11.01
CA ARG A 36 4.44 -2.31 12.40
C ARG A 36 5.60 -1.38 12.77
N ARG A 37 6.46 -1.04 11.82
CA ARG A 37 7.57 -0.09 12.02
C ARG A 37 7.19 1.37 11.82
N GLY A 38 5.93 1.67 11.48
CA GLY A 38 5.43 3.04 11.31
C GLY A 38 5.86 3.71 10.01
N CYS A 39 6.39 2.98 9.03
CA CYS A 39 6.76 3.54 7.73
C CYS A 39 5.52 4.09 6.99
N THR A 40 4.37 3.45 7.20
CA THR A 40 3.11 3.81 6.56
C THR A 40 2.46 5.06 7.13
N GLU A 41 3.01 5.64 8.20
CA GLU A 41 2.57 6.95 8.68
C GLU A 41 2.88 8.04 7.65
N CYS A 42 3.96 7.89 6.90
CA CYS A 42 4.37 8.88 5.89
C CYS A 42 4.38 8.34 4.46
N HIS A 43 4.46 7.03 4.26
CA HIS A 43 4.67 6.45 2.94
C HIS A 43 3.55 5.49 2.54
N ALA A 44 3.11 5.58 1.28
CA ALA A 44 2.29 4.53 0.68
C ALA A 44 3.17 3.34 0.26
N ILE A 45 2.53 2.19 0.05
CA ILE A 45 3.10 1.03 -0.63
C ILE A 45 2.05 0.52 -1.61
N THR A 46 1.92 1.19 -2.76
CA THR A 46 0.82 0.91 -3.71
C THR A 46 0.85 -0.50 -4.28
N ALA A 47 2.02 -1.12 -4.44
CA ALA A 47 2.11 -2.53 -4.84
C ALA A 47 1.46 -3.50 -3.84
N PHE A 48 1.30 -3.09 -2.57
CA PHE A 48 0.57 -3.83 -1.55
C PHE A 48 -0.77 -3.22 -1.19
N HIS A 49 -1.24 -2.24 -1.98
CA HIS A 49 -2.46 -1.48 -1.73
C HIS A 49 -2.50 -0.81 -0.34
N VAL A 50 -1.33 -0.46 0.21
CA VAL A 50 -1.22 0.24 1.48
C VAL A 50 -1.17 1.74 1.21
N LYS A 51 -2.08 2.48 1.86
CA LYS A 51 -2.11 3.94 1.83
C LYS A 51 -1.29 4.50 2.98
N ALA A 52 -0.66 5.65 2.76
CA ALA A 52 -0.06 6.41 3.83
C ALA A 52 -1.14 7.00 4.75
N THR A 53 -0.89 7.06 6.06
CA THR A 53 -1.71 7.88 6.99
C THR A 53 -1.60 9.35 6.62
N HIS A 54 -0.37 9.80 6.36
CA HIS A 54 -0.04 11.14 5.91
C HIS A 54 0.79 11.05 4.64
N ASP A 55 0.31 11.62 3.54
CA ASP A 55 0.96 11.55 2.22
C ASP A 55 2.13 12.54 2.11
N VAL A 56 3.21 12.25 2.86
CA VAL A 56 4.38 13.14 3.01
C VAL A 56 5.62 12.56 2.33
N GLY A 57 5.81 11.25 2.45
CA GLY A 57 6.93 10.52 1.88
C GLY A 57 6.57 9.90 0.52
N PRO A 58 7.56 9.69 -0.37
CA PRO A 58 7.31 9.01 -1.64
C PRO A 58 6.87 7.56 -1.44
N ASP A 59 6.12 7.01 -2.39
CA ASP A 59 5.69 5.60 -2.35
C ASP A 59 6.88 4.63 -2.30
N LEU A 60 6.93 3.76 -1.29
CA LEU A 60 8.04 2.82 -1.11
C LEU A 60 8.10 1.76 -2.21
N THR A 61 7.02 1.56 -2.95
CA THR A 61 7.01 0.71 -4.17
C THR A 61 8.12 1.14 -5.15
N LEU A 62 8.48 2.43 -5.15
CA LEU A 62 9.48 3.02 -6.06
C LEU A 62 10.83 3.28 -5.39
N ALA A 63 11.02 2.86 -4.14
CA ALA A 63 12.16 3.26 -3.31
C ALA A 63 13.54 2.98 -3.96
N TYR A 64 13.69 1.88 -4.68
CA TYR A 64 14.95 1.54 -5.37
C TYR A 64 15.36 2.59 -6.42
N GLY A 65 14.40 3.09 -7.20
CA GLY A 65 14.65 4.15 -8.17
C GLY A 65 14.79 5.51 -7.49
N ASP A 66 13.87 5.81 -6.57
CA ASP A 66 13.80 7.11 -5.91
C ASP A 66 15.05 7.43 -5.09
N VAL A 67 15.59 6.45 -4.35
CA VAL A 67 16.78 6.67 -3.54
C VAL A 67 18.01 6.95 -4.41
N VAL A 68 18.18 6.20 -5.50
CA VAL A 68 19.29 6.45 -6.45
C VAL A 68 19.14 7.85 -7.06
N ASN A 69 17.95 8.19 -7.55
CA ASN A 69 17.69 9.46 -8.21
C ASN A 69 17.88 10.66 -7.26
N ARG A 70 17.52 10.53 -5.99
CA ARG A 70 17.53 11.64 -5.02
C ARG A 70 18.84 11.77 -4.26
N TYR A 71 19.51 10.65 -3.97
CA TYR A 71 20.65 10.62 -3.05
C TYR A 71 21.93 10.05 -3.67
N GLY A 72 21.87 9.53 -4.90
CA GLY A 72 23.03 9.00 -5.62
C GLY A 72 23.63 7.74 -5.01
N VAL A 73 22.85 7.00 -4.21
CA VAL A 73 23.28 5.75 -3.56
C VAL A 73 22.22 4.67 -3.71
N SER A 74 22.57 3.41 -3.48
CA SER A 74 21.59 2.31 -3.48
C SER A 74 20.66 2.40 -2.28
N LEU A 75 19.51 1.71 -2.36
CA LEU A 75 18.55 1.65 -1.24
C LEU A 75 19.18 0.99 0.00
N GLU A 76 19.99 -0.04 -0.20
CA GLU A 76 20.70 -0.74 0.86
C GLU A 76 21.64 0.21 1.60
N ALA A 77 22.50 0.91 0.86
CA ALA A 77 23.43 1.89 1.43
C ALA A 77 22.67 3.01 2.15
N PHE A 78 21.58 3.52 1.57
CA PHE A 78 20.75 4.55 2.19
C PHE A 78 20.08 4.06 3.47
N LEU A 79 19.58 2.83 3.54
CA LEU A 79 18.97 2.36 4.77
C LEU A 79 20.06 2.26 5.85
N TYR A 80 21.21 1.66 5.58
CA TYR A 80 22.29 1.56 6.56
C TYR A 80 22.89 2.91 6.98
N GLU A 81 22.98 3.86 6.06
CA GLU A 81 23.48 5.21 6.28
C GLU A 81 22.50 6.27 5.73
N PRO A 82 21.39 6.54 6.46
CA PRO A 82 20.31 7.37 5.95
C PRO A 82 20.73 8.83 5.82
N ARG A 83 20.19 9.47 4.77
CA ARG A 83 20.48 10.86 4.40
C ARG A 83 19.22 11.73 4.50
N GLY A 84 19.43 13.05 4.57
CA GLY A 84 18.33 14.02 4.66
C GLY A 84 17.43 13.79 5.87
N LEU A 85 16.12 14.00 5.69
CA LEU A 85 15.13 13.85 6.76
C LEU A 85 15.05 12.42 7.32
N MET A 86 15.25 11.40 6.47
CA MET A 86 15.22 10.01 6.94
C MET A 86 16.32 9.68 7.94
N ARG A 87 17.45 10.41 7.89
CA ARG A 87 18.49 10.28 8.92
C ARG A 87 17.94 10.61 10.30
N MET A 88 17.22 11.72 10.40
CA MET A 88 16.60 12.15 11.65
C MET A 88 15.49 11.18 12.06
N MET A 89 14.61 10.80 11.13
CA MET A 89 13.50 9.90 11.42
C MET A 89 13.96 8.54 11.94
N LEU A 90 14.93 7.89 11.27
CA LEU A 90 15.43 6.58 11.67
C LEU A 90 16.29 6.61 12.94
N ALA A 91 16.88 7.77 13.27
CA ALA A 91 17.62 7.95 14.52
C ALA A 91 16.72 8.23 15.74
N SER A 92 15.50 8.72 15.53
CA SER A 92 14.65 9.22 16.64
C SER A 92 13.30 8.52 16.77
N HIS A 93 12.53 8.39 15.69
CA HIS A 93 11.13 7.95 15.72
C HIS A 93 10.95 6.52 15.17
N LEU A 94 11.79 6.12 14.21
CA LEU A 94 11.67 4.84 13.49
C LEU A 94 12.93 4.00 13.74
N GLN A 95 13.10 3.52 14.98
CA GLN A 95 14.23 2.66 15.30
C GLN A 95 14.13 1.35 14.51
N LEU A 96 15.01 1.22 13.52
CA LEU A 96 15.00 0.11 12.58
C LEU A 96 16.18 -0.83 12.86
N PRO A 97 15.96 -1.98 13.55
CA PRO A 97 17.02 -2.96 13.76
C PRO A 97 17.48 -3.56 12.43
N SER A 98 18.73 -4.03 12.37
CA SER A 98 19.33 -4.54 11.12
C SER A 98 18.50 -5.64 10.47
N VAL A 99 17.98 -6.59 11.25
CA VAL A 99 17.12 -7.67 10.72
C VAL A 99 15.87 -7.18 10.00
N ASP A 100 15.22 -6.13 10.53
CA ASP A 100 14.05 -5.54 9.89
C ASP A 100 14.46 -4.74 8.66
N ARG A 101 15.60 -4.05 8.72
CA ARG A 101 16.19 -3.34 7.57
C ARG A 101 16.45 -4.30 6.41
N ASP A 102 17.08 -5.43 6.70
CA ASP A 102 17.38 -6.46 5.70
C ASP A 102 16.10 -7.06 5.11
N SER A 103 15.10 -7.30 5.95
CA SER A 103 13.78 -7.76 5.51
C SER A 103 13.12 -6.75 4.55
N MET A 104 13.18 -5.46 4.87
CA MET A 104 12.65 -4.39 4.01
C MET A 104 13.41 -4.31 2.68
N ILE A 105 14.74 -4.42 2.70
CA ILE A 105 15.57 -4.46 1.48
C ILE A 105 15.13 -5.62 0.59
N LEU A 106 14.98 -6.82 1.14
CA LEU A 106 14.56 -8.00 0.38
C LEU A 106 13.18 -7.82 -0.26
N ILE A 107 12.22 -7.28 0.49
CA ILE A 107 10.85 -7.08 0.01
C ILE A 107 10.82 -6.01 -1.09
N LEU A 108 11.42 -4.85 -0.85
CA LEU A 108 11.44 -3.76 -1.82
C LEU A 108 12.26 -4.14 -3.07
N GLY A 109 13.31 -4.94 -2.91
CA GLY A 109 14.10 -5.45 -4.03
C GLY A 109 13.33 -6.45 -4.88
N ALA A 110 12.51 -7.30 -4.27
CA ALA A 110 11.59 -8.17 -5.00
C ALA A 110 10.56 -7.37 -5.79
N LEU A 111 9.95 -6.34 -5.18
CA LEU A 111 9.01 -5.44 -5.86
C LEU A 111 9.66 -4.74 -7.05
N TYR A 112 10.86 -4.20 -6.87
CA TYR A 112 11.60 -3.51 -7.92
C TYR A 112 11.87 -4.42 -9.12
N LYS A 113 12.27 -5.67 -8.88
CA LYS A 113 12.52 -6.65 -9.96
C LYS A 113 11.26 -6.95 -10.77
N VAL A 114 10.12 -7.14 -10.11
CA VAL A 114 8.82 -7.36 -10.79
C VAL A 114 8.48 -6.15 -11.65
N ARG A 115 8.53 -4.95 -11.07
CA ARG A 115 8.19 -3.71 -11.79
C ARG A 115 9.14 -3.42 -12.95
N ARG A 116 10.44 -3.69 -12.79
CA ARG A 116 11.41 -3.53 -13.87
C ARG A 116 11.07 -4.44 -15.05
N ALA A 117 10.76 -5.70 -14.78
CA ALA A 117 10.34 -6.63 -15.82
C ALA A 117 9.04 -6.20 -16.54
N GLU A 118 8.06 -5.65 -15.81
CA GLU A 118 6.84 -5.08 -16.39
C GLU A 118 7.15 -3.92 -17.34
N LEU A 119 8.00 -2.98 -16.92
CA LEU A 119 8.42 -1.84 -17.74
C LEU A 119 9.17 -2.29 -19.00
N ASP A 120 10.08 -3.25 -18.86
CA ASP A 120 10.85 -3.78 -20.00
C ASP A 120 9.97 -4.56 -20.98
N SER A 121 8.83 -5.11 -20.51
CA SER A 121 7.85 -5.83 -21.34
C SER A 121 6.80 -4.93 -22.00
N THR A 122 6.70 -3.65 -21.61
CA THR A 122 5.71 -2.72 -22.15
C THR A 122 6.31 -2.02 -23.38
N PRO A 123 5.71 -2.16 -24.58
CA PRO A 123 6.18 -1.45 -25.78
C PRO A 123 6.14 0.07 -25.54
N PRO A 124 7.07 0.85 -26.13
CA PRO A 124 7.01 2.30 -26.04
C PRO A 124 5.69 2.83 -26.63
N PRO A 125 5.13 3.93 -26.07
CA PRO A 125 3.89 4.52 -26.54
C PRO A 125 3.99 5.08 -27.96
#